data_AF-A0A9N9N672-F1
#
_entry.id   AF-A0A9N9N672-F1
#
_cell.length_a   1.000
_cell.length_b   1.000
_cell.length_c   1.000
_cell.angle_alpha   90.00
_cell.angle_beta   90.00
_cell.angle_gamma   90.00
#
_symmetry.space_group_name_H-M   'P 1'
#
loop_
_entity.id
_entity.type
_entity.pdbx_description
1 polymer ?
#
loop_
_entity_poly.entity_id
_entity_poly.type
_entity_poly.pdbx_seq_one_letter_code
_entity_poly.pdbx_strand_id
1 'polypeptide(L)'
;QASATSYRSKYSTEIETLWVKFITLFDERRKREKHSPTKMYNVLSEEIDLSPSTLAKFYQHQKSPQRTSLDKIENWVEKEGKKKNTYFGSSNEFNDDS
;
A
#
# COMPACT_ATOMS: atom_id res chain seq x y z
N GLN A 1 29.05 -3.45 26.07
CA GLN A 1 27.60 -3.23 26.09
C GLN A 1 26.98 -4.01 24.94
N ALA A 2 26.08 -4.94 25.22
CA ALA A 2 25.43 -5.77 24.22
C ALA A 2 24.01 -5.26 23.91
N SER A 3 23.65 -5.34 22.63
CA SER A 3 22.30 -5.60 22.10
C SER A 3 21.27 -4.45 22.09
N ALA A 4 21.18 -3.71 20.97
CA ALA A 4 19.94 -3.01 20.57
C ALA A 4 19.95 -2.50 19.10
N THR A 5 20.27 -3.32 18.08
CA THR A 5 20.17 -2.83 16.68
C THR A 5 19.53 -3.80 15.68
N SER A 6 19.37 -5.08 15.99
CA SER A 6 18.78 -6.03 15.03
C SER A 6 17.27 -5.83 14.79
N TYR A 7 16.51 -5.43 15.81
CA TYR A 7 15.05 -5.26 15.67
C TYR A 7 14.65 -4.00 14.88
N ARG A 8 15.51 -2.98 14.87
CA ARG A 8 15.23 -1.71 14.17
C ARG A 8 15.35 -1.86 12.66
N SER A 9 16.25 -2.71 12.16
CA SER A 9 16.46 -2.83 10.70
C SER A 9 15.32 -3.59 10.03
N LYS A 10 14.84 -4.69 10.61
CA LYS A 10 13.84 -5.55 9.98
C LYS A 10 12.47 -4.87 9.80
N TYR A 11 11.99 -4.24 10.87
CA TYR A 11 10.74 -3.46 10.82
C TYR A 11 10.87 -2.22 9.94
N SER A 12 12.04 -1.56 9.93
CA SER A 12 12.24 -0.39 9.07
C SER A 12 12.12 -0.75 7.59
N THR A 13 12.76 -1.83 7.16
CA THR A 13 12.75 -2.25 5.74
C THR A 13 11.37 -2.75 5.30
N GLU A 14 10.66 -3.51 6.14
CA GLU A 14 9.32 -4.01 5.83
C GLU A 14 8.29 -2.86 5.76
N ILE A 15 8.33 -1.94 6.74
CA ILE A 15 7.45 -0.77 6.77
C ILE A 15 7.77 0.18 5.62
N GLU A 16 9.05 0.38 5.29
CA GLU A 16 9.49 1.19 4.15
C GLU A 16 9.02 0.59 2.82
N THR A 17 9.15 -0.73 2.65
CA THR A 17 8.64 -1.44 1.48
C THR A 17 7.13 -1.30 1.37
N LEU A 18 6.40 -1.49 2.47
CA LEU A 18 4.94 -1.33 2.51
C LEU A 18 4.54 0.11 2.18
N TRP A 19 5.26 1.10 2.71
CA TRP A 19 5.02 2.51 2.45
C TRP A 19 5.22 2.87 0.98
N VAL A 20 6.31 2.44 0.35
CA VAL A 20 6.57 2.67 -1.08
C VAL A 20 5.49 2.02 -1.95
N LYS A 21 5.10 0.76 -1.63
CA LYS A 21 4.02 0.06 -2.34
C LYS A 21 2.69 0.78 -2.18
N PHE A 22 2.37 1.20 -0.95
CA PHE A 22 1.17 1.95 -0.64
C PHE A 22 1.09 3.25 -1.44
N ILE A 23 2.13 4.08 -1.43
CA ILE A 23 2.16 5.35 -2.18
C ILE A 23 1.98 5.10 -3.67
N THR A 24 2.71 4.13 -4.22
CA THR A 24 2.63 3.79 -5.65
C THR A 24 1.20 3.43 -6.04
N LEU A 25 0.58 2.50 -5.33
CA LEU A 25 -0.80 2.06 -5.61
C LEU A 25 -1.82 3.18 -5.32
N PHE A 26 -1.59 3.97 -4.28
CA PHE A 26 -2.44 5.11 -3.92
C PHE A 26 -2.46 6.14 -5.05
N ASP A 27 -1.29 6.56 -5.54
CA ASP A 27 -1.20 7.55 -6.62
C ASP A 27 -1.71 7.01 -7.96
N GLU A 28 -1.48 5.73 -8.26
CA GLU A 28 -2.08 5.08 -9.44
C GLU A 28 -3.60 5.05 -9.37
N ARG A 29 -4.18 4.61 -8.25
CA ARG A 29 -5.63 4.57 -8.06
C ARG A 29 -6.23 5.96 -8.05
N ARG A 30 -5.60 6.91 -7.38
CA ARG A 30 -5.97 8.33 -7.38
C ARG A 30 -6.05 8.89 -8.80
N LYS A 31 -5.04 8.62 -9.64
CA LYS A 31 -5.00 9.05 -11.05
C LYS A 31 -6.10 8.37 -11.86
N ARG A 32 -6.30 7.07 -11.68
CA ARG A 32 -7.32 6.26 -12.36
C ARG A 32 -8.74 6.75 -12.06
N GLU A 33 -9.04 7.05 -10.80
CA GLU A 33 -10.35 7.52 -10.33
C GLU A 33 -10.51 9.04 -10.40
N LYS A 34 -9.48 9.76 -10.85
CA LYS A 34 -9.45 11.24 -10.93
C LYS A 34 -9.83 11.91 -9.61
N HIS A 35 -9.28 11.40 -8.51
CA HIS A 35 -9.54 11.94 -7.17
C HIS A 35 -8.43 12.87 -6.69
N SER A 36 -8.80 13.84 -5.84
CA SER A 36 -7.81 14.57 -5.03
C SER A 36 -7.26 13.65 -3.94
N PRO A 37 -6.07 13.93 -3.38
CA PRO A 37 -5.53 13.12 -2.28
C PRO A 37 -6.51 13.01 -1.11
N THR A 38 -7.13 14.14 -0.73
CA THR A 38 -8.12 14.20 0.35
C THR A 38 -9.33 13.31 0.08
N LYS A 39 -9.87 13.34 -1.14
CA LYS A 39 -11.02 12.50 -1.50
C LYS A 39 -10.64 11.02 -1.51
N MET A 40 -9.43 10.71 -1.97
CA MET A 40 -8.90 9.35 -1.97
C MET A 40 -8.70 8.80 -0.54
N TYR A 41 -8.27 9.63 0.41
CA TYR A 41 -8.18 9.19 1.82
C TYR A 41 -9.54 8.84 2.41
N ASN A 42 -10.60 9.56 2.05
CA ASN A 42 -11.96 9.25 2.52
C ASN A 42 -12.46 7.93 1.92
N VAL A 43 -12.27 7.73 0.61
CA VAL A 43 -12.64 6.47 -0.07
C VAL A 43 -11.91 5.27 0.56
N LEU A 44 -10.59 5.40 0.77
CA LEU A 44 -9.84 4.33 1.44
C LEU A 44 -10.27 4.13 2.89
N SER A 45 -10.57 5.21 3.60
CA SER A 45 -11.04 5.12 4.98
C SER A 45 -12.30 4.28 5.10
N GLU A 46 -13.22 4.40 4.16
CA GLU A 46 -14.45 3.60 4.10
C GLU A 46 -14.16 2.13 3.72
N GLU A 47 -13.19 1.88 2.83
CA GLU A 47 -12.86 0.53 2.36
C GLU A 47 -12.13 -0.33 3.40
N ILE A 48 -11.21 0.27 4.17
CA ILE A 48 -10.35 -0.46 5.12
C ILE A 48 -10.64 -0.12 6.57
N ASP A 49 -11.69 0.66 6.83
CA ASP A 49 -12.11 1.09 8.16
C ASP A 49 -10.93 1.75 8.92
N LEU A 50 -10.27 2.72 8.29
CA LEU A 50 -9.11 3.39 8.86
C LEU A 50 -9.23 4.90 8.70
N SER A 51 -9.07 5.65 9.79
CA SER A 51 -9.24 7.11 9.75
C SER A 51 -8.44 7.78 8.60
N PRO A 52 -9.05 8.72 7.84
CA PRO A 52 -8.36 9.45 6.77
C PRO A 52 -7.11 10.18 7.28
N SER A 53 -7.13 10.63 8.55
CA SER A 53 -6.00 11.30 9.19
C SER A 53 -4.81 10.36 9.39
N THR A 54 -5.06 9.08 9.65
CA THR A 54 -4.00 8.07 9.77
C THR A 54 -3.38 7.78 8.41
N LEU A 55 -4.21 7.67 7.36
CA LEU A 55 -3.76 7.50 5.97
C LEU A 55 -2.91 8.68 5.49
N ALA A 56 -3.35 9.90 5.74
CA ALA A 56 -2.60 11.11 5.37
C ALA A 56 -1.24 11.17 6.08
N LYS A 57 -1.19 10.87 7.39
CA LYS A 57 0.07 10.83 8.14
C LYS A 57 1.02 9.75 7.66
N PHE A 58 0.49 8.57 7.32
CA PHE A 58 1.29 7.49 6.76
C PHE A 58 1.87 7.91 5.41
N TYR A 59 1.04 8.45 4.50
CA TYR A 59 1.46 8.95 3.19
C TYR A 59 2.55 10.03 3.29
N GLN A 60 2.41 11.01 4.19
CA GLN A 60 3.31 12.17 4.25
C GLN A 60 4.62 11.95 5.00
N HIS A 61 4.62 11.11 6.04
CA HIS A 61 5.73 11.11 7.01
C HIS A 61 6.36 9.74 7.25
N GLN A 62 5.91 8.68 6.55
CA GLN A 62 6.42 7.33 6.76
C GLN A 62 6.40 6.92 8.26
N LYS A 63 5.50 7.50 9.05
CA LYS A 63 5.40 7.18 10.48
C LYS A 63 4.77 5.81 10.61
N SER A 64 5.43 4.90 11.32
CA SER A 64 4.88 3.61 11.70
C SER A 64 3.59 3.83 12.50
N PRO A 65 2.40 3.55 11.91
CA PRO A 65 1.15 3.57 12.62
C PRO A 65 1.09 2.38 13.60
N GLN A 66 0.03 2.29 14.41
CA GLN A 66 -0.19 1.08 15.22
C GLN A 66 -0.23 -0.18 14.34
N ARG A 67 0.18 -1.34 14.89
CA ARG A 67 0.21 -2.63 14.18
C ARG A 67 -1.10 -2.94 13.45
N THR A 68 -2.23 -2.74 14.12
CA THR A 68 -3.59 -2.94 13.55
C THR A 68 -3.85 -2.11 12.30
N SER A 69 -3.31 -0.89 12.24
CA SER A 69 -3.40 -0.03 11.06
C SER A 69 -2.46 -0.48 9.94
N LEU A 70 -1.27 -1.01 10.29
CA LEU A 70 -0.36 -1.60 9.30
C LEU A 70 -0.99 -2.84 8.65
N ASP A 71 -1.61 -3.73 9.42
CA ASP A 71 -2.29 -4.92 8.89
C ASP A 71 -3.40 -4.53 7.90
N LYS A 72 -4.19 -3.50 8.22
CA LYS A 72 -5.24 -2.96 7.34
C LYS A 72 -4.66 -2.39 6.03
N ILE A 73 -3.56 -1.65 6.11
CA ILE A 73 -2.87 -1.07 4.95
C ILE A 73 -2.24 -2.17 4.08
N GLU A 74 -1.59 -3.15 4.70
CA GLU A 74 -0.98 -4.29 4.02
C GLU A 74 -2.01 -5.12 3.25
N ASN A 75 -3.12 -5.49 3.90
CA ASN A 75 -4.21 -6.20 3.25
C ASN A 75 -4.78 -5.42 2.05
N TRP A 76 -4.86 -4.10 2.16
CA TRP A 76 -5.27 -3.26 1.03
C TRP A 76 -4.24 -3.24 -0.10
N VAL A 77 -2.94 -3.07 0.21
CA VAL A 77 -1.84 -3.10 -0.77
C VAL A 77 -1.83 -4.43 -1.52
N GLU A 78 -2.01 -5.55 -0.83
CA GLU A 78 -2.09 -6.86 -1.46
C GLU A 78 -3.30 -7.01 -2.37
N LYS A 79 -4.49 -6.58 -1.92
CA LYS A 79 -5.72 -6.63 -2.72
C LYS A 79 -5.62 -5.74 -3.96
N GLU A 80 -5.17 -4.51 -3.80
CA GLU A 80 -5.06 -3.53 -4.88
C GLU A 80 -3.94 -3.91 -5.87
N GLY A 81 -2.82 -4.42 -5.37
CA GLY A 81 -1.73 -4.97 -6.19
C GLY A 81 -2.17 -6.21 -6.98
N LYS A 82 -2.99 -7.09 -6.40
CA LYS A 82 -3.59 -8.24 -7.12
C LYS A 82 -4.52 -7.78 -8.24
N LYS A 83 -5.40 -6.80 -7.97
CA LYS A 83 -6.27 -6.21 -9.03
C LYS A 83 -5.42 -5.74 -10.20
N LYS A 84 -4.32 -5.02 -9.93
CA LYS A 84 -3.39 -4.57 -10.98
C LYS A 84 -2.84 -5.74 -11.79
N ASN A 85 -2.35 -6.81 -11.15
CA ASN A 85 -1.86 -7.99 -11.87
C ASN A 85 -2.95 -8.69 -12.70
N THR A 86 -4.21 -8.70 -12.25
CA THR A 86 -5.32 -9.24 -13.04
C THR A 86 -5.61 -8.39 -14.28
N TYR A 87 -5.46 -7.06 -14.21
CA TYR A 87 -5.62 -6.19 -15.38
C TYR A 87 -4.44 -6.26 -16.37
N PHE A 88 -3.22 -6.57 -15.91
CA PHE A 88 -2.05 -6.80 -16.77
C PHE A 88 -1.91 -8.27 -17.23
N GLY A 89 -2.66 -9.21 -16.63
CA GLY A 89 -2.62 -10.64 -16.90
C GLY A 89 -3.61 -11.15 -17.96
N SER A 90 -4.19 -10.28 -18.79
CA SER A 90 -5.00 -10.68 -19.94
C SER A 90 -4.36 -10.35 -21.30
N SER A 91 -3.04 -10.23 -21.35
CA SER A 91 -2.33 -10.16 -22.63
C SER A 91 -1.20 -11.18 -22.66
N ASN A 92 -1.39 -12.16 -23.55
CA ASN A 92 -0.47 -13.21 -24.02
C ASN A 92 -0.43 -14.54 -23.24
N GLU A 93 -1.39 -15.41 -23.53
CA GLU A 93 -1.04 -16.76 -23.98
C GLU A 93 -1.26 -16.81 -25.50
N PHE A 94 -0.27 -16.34 -26.26
CA PHE A 94 -0.07 -16.84 -27.62
C PHE A 94 0.47 -18.25 -27.44
N ASN A 95 -0.42 -19.24 -27.55
CA ASN A 95 0.00 -20.61 -27.80
C ASN A 95 0.39 -20.69 -29.28
N ASP A 96 1.68 -20.50 -29.53
CA ASP A 96 2.34 -20.97 -30.74
C ASP A 96 3.28 -22.09 -30.30
N ASP A 97 2.90 -23.33 -30.56
CA ASP A 97 3.86 -24.41 -30.80
C ASP A 97 3.25 -25.44 -31.78
N SER A 98 3.74 -25.33 -33.01
CA SER A 98 4.08 -26.35 -34.03
C SER A 98 3.18 -27.58 -34.25
#